data_AF-A0A966RED1-F1
#
_entry.id   AF-A0A966RED1-F1
#
_cell.length_a   1.000
_cell.length_b   1.000
_cell.length_c   1.000
_cell.angle_alpha   90.00
_cell.angle_beta   90.00
_cell.angle_gamma   90.00
#
_symmetry.space_group_name_H-M   'P 1'
#
loop_
_entity.id
_entity.type
_entity.pdbx_description
1 polymer ?
#
loop_
_entity_poly.entity_id
_entity_poly.type
_entity_poly.pdbx_seq_one_letter_code
_entity_poly.pdbx_strand_id
1 'polypeptide(L)'
;MFSDFPLFHTLLQRVKSDQELSAEQVGVLHGKIAGMDDEGLTLIYVIIQYYSILEDKRDTELLPYKGKWNKNSLRFDMSNFPPRLVAIIKDFVDLHLEKQLEERELRKT
;
A
#
# COMPACT_ATOMS: atom_id res chain seq x y z
N MET A 1 -20.77 5.84 -7.84
CA MET A 1 -20.38 6.54 -6.60
C MET A 1 -18.94 6.10 -6.31
N PHE A 2 -17.95 6.85 -6.79
CA PHE A 2 -16.51 6.49 -6.73
C PHE A 2 -15.67 7.72 -6.35
N SER A 3 -16.25 8.66 -5.60
CA SER A 3 -15.64 9.97 -5.28
C SER A 3 -14.67 9.94 -4.11
N ASP A 4 -14.67 8.88 -3.29
CA ASP A 4 -14.20 9.04 -1.91
C ASP A 4 -12.70 8.75 -1.73
N PHE A 5 -12.04 8.09 -2.71
CA PHE A 5 -10.58 7.92 -2.70
C PHE A 5 -9.93 7.88 -4.10
N PRO A 6 -9.71 9.05 -4.73
CA PRO A 6 -9.16 9.16 -6.08
C PRO A 6 -7.76 8.53 -6.27
N LEU A 7 -6.94 8.56 -5.22
CA LEU A 7 -5.60 7.97 -5.23
C LEU A 7 -5.67 6.46 -5.49
N PHE A 8 -6.50 5.73 -4.74
CA PHE A 8 -6.65 4.29 -4.94
C PHE A 8 -7.12 3.95 -6.35
N HIS A 9 -8.07 4.70 -6.89
CA HIS A 9 -8.54 4.48 -8.26
C HIS A 9 -7.41 4.64 -9.29
N THR A 10 -6.59 5.69 -9.12
CA THR A 10 -5.43 5.94 -9.98
C THR A 10 -4.44 4.78 -9.91
N LEU A 11 -4.11 4.32 -8.70
CA LEU A 11 -3.18 3.20 -8.50
C LEU A 11 -3.75 1.89 -9.09
N LEU A 12 -5.04 1.62 -8.89
CA LEU A 12 -5.74 0.44 -9.39
C LEU A 12 -5.74 0.39 -10.93
N GLN A 13 -5.84 1.55 -11.60
CA GLN A 13 -5.78 1.66 -13.05
C GLN A 13 -4.35 1.51 -13.61
N ARG A 14 -3.34 1.94 -12.85
CA ARG A 14 -1.91 1.80 -13.23
C ARG A 14 -1.47 0.35 -13.17
N VAL A 15 -1.94 -0.40 -12.18
CA VAL A 15 -1.65 -1.83 -12.02
C VAL A 15 -2.65 -2.66 -12.83
N LYS A 16 -2.27 -2.96 -14.07
CA LYS A 16 -3.11 -3.69 -15.04
C LYS A 16 -3.02 -5.21 -14.96
N SER A 17 -2.06 -5.76 -14.22
CA SER A 17 -1.86 -7.20 -14.12
C SER A 17 -1.60 -7.64 -12.68
N ASP A 18 -1.97 -8.89 -12.39
CA ASP A 18 -1.70 -9.56 -11.13
C ASP A 18 -0.25 -10.08 -11.09
N GLN A 19 0.71 -9.23 -11.48
CA GLN A 19 2.10 -9.64 -11.53
C GLN A 19 2.59 -9.95 -10.11
N GLU A 20 2.94 -11.22 -9.89
CA GLU A 20 3.56 -11.66 -8.66
C GLU A 20 4.97 -11.07 -8.56
N LEU A 21 5.26 -10.47 -7.41
CA LEU A 21 6.61 -10.04 -7.07
C LEU A 21 7.42 -11.26 -6.63
N SER A 22 8.69 -11.30 -7.03
CA SER A 22 9.61 -12.30 -6.49
C SER A 22 9.83 -12.08 -4.99
N ALA A 23 10.28 -13.12 -4.27
CA ALA A 23 10.60 -13.00 -2.84
C ALA A 23 11.62 -11.89 -2.55
N GLU A 24 12.59 -11.70 -3.45
CA GLU A 24 13.56 -10.61 -3.38
C GLU A 24 12.88 -9.23 -3.50
N GLN A 25 11.99 -9.06 -4.47
CA GLN A 25 11.24 -7.83 -4.66
C GLN A 25 10.31 -7.51 -3.48
N VAL A 26 9.69 -8.53 -2.89
CA VAL A 26 8.89 -8.38 -1.66
C VAL A 26 9.79 -7.96 -0.49
N GLY A 27 10.98 -8.54 -0.36
CA GLY A 27 11.97 -8.15 0.65
C GLY A 27 12.39 -6.67 0.52
N VAL A 28 12.66 -6.22 -0.71
CA VAL A 28 12.96 -4.81 -1.00
C VAL A 28 11.78 -3.91 -0.63
N LEU A 29 10.56 -4.28 -0.99
CA LEU A 29 9.35 -3.52 -0.67
C LEU A 29 9.15 -3.40 0.85
N HIS A 30 9.34 -4.49 1.59
CA HIS A 30 9.32 -4.49 3.05
C HIS A 30 10.33 -3.50 3.64
N GLY A 31 11.55 -3.50 3.13
CA GLY A 31 12.60 -2.56 3.56
C GLY A 31 12.20 -1.11 3.32
N LYS A 32 11.62 -0.80 2.15
CA LYS A 32 11.12 0.54 1.82
C LYS A 32 10.02 0.99 2.79
N ILE A 33 9.02 0.14 3.01
CA ILE A 33 7.88 0.45 3.90
C ILE A 33 8.32 0.67 5.34
N ALA A 34 9.30 -0.11 5.82
CA ALA A 34 9.84 0.07 7.17
C ALA A 34 10.49 1.46 7.39
N GLY A 35 10.94 2.12 6.32
CA GLY A 35 11.54 3.45 6.37
C GLY A 35 10.58 4.60 6.02
N MET A 36 9.28 4.32 5.83
CA MET A 36 8.29 5.34 5.49
C MET A 36 7.86 6.17 6.71
N ASP A 37 7.37 7.36 6.41
CA ASP A 37 6.73 8.24 7.38
C ASP A 37 5.31 7.78 7.74
N ASP A 38 4.77 8.33 8.82
CA ASP A 38 3.46 7.96 9.36
C ASP A 38 2.32 8.20 8.35
N GLU A 39 2.43 9.25 7.52
CA GLU A 39 1.47 9.52 6.45
C GLU A 39 1.48 8.41 5.40
N GLY A 40 2.66 8.02 4.92
CA GLY A 40 2.83 6.93 3.98
C GLY A 40 2.29 5.61 4.52
N LEU A 41 2.61 5.27 5.78
CA LEU A 41 2.10 4.07 6.44
C LEU A 41 0.57 4.08 6.59
N THR A 42 0.00 5.24 6.91
CA THR A 42 -1.45 5.43 6.99
C THR A 42 -2.11 5.21 5.64
N LEU A 43 -1.55 5.77 4.56
CA LEU A 43 -2.07 5.60 3.21
C LEU A 43 -2.01 4.14 2.74
N ILE A 44 -0.94 3.39 3.06
CA ILE A 44 -0.86 1.95 2.79
C ILE A 44 -2.01 1.22 3.47
N TYR A 45 -2.29 1.52 4.74
CA TYR A 45 -3.41 0.92 5.44
C TYR A 45 -4.75 1.22 4.76
N VAL A 46 -4.99 2.47 4.36
CA VAL A 46 -6.20 2.86 3.65
C VAL A 46 -6.31 2.12 2.31
N ILE A 47 -5.21 1.97 1.56
CA ILE A 47 -5.17 1.19 0.31
C ILE A 47 -5.57 -0.28 0.56
N ILE A 48 -5.02 -0.91 1.60
CA ILE A 48 -5.35 -2.29 1.97
C ILE A 48 -6.85 -2.43 2.28
N GLN A 49 -7.40 -1.51 3.07
CA GLN A 49 -8.81 -1.51 3.45
C GLN A 49 -9.71 -1.31 2.22
N TYR A 50 -9.43 -0.29 1.41
CA TYR A 50 -10.21 0.00 0.19
C TYR A 50 -10.19 -1.17 -0.79
N TYR A 51 -9.03 -1.78 -1.01
CA TYR A 51 -8.93 -2.97 -1.85
C TYR A 51 -9.80 -4.10 -1.31
N SER A 52 -9.73 -4.36 0.00
CA SER A 52 -10.48 -5.45 0.63
C SER A 52 -12.00 -5.26 0.52
N ILE A 53 -12.48 -4.02 0.58
CA ILE A 53 -13.90 -3.68 0.49
C ILE A 53 -14.37 -3.70 -0.96
N LEU A 54 -13.62 -3.11 -1.87
CA LEU A 54 -14.08 -2.88 -3.25
C LEU A 54 -13.84 -4.08 -4.17
N GLU A 55 -12.67 -4.70 -4.09
CA GLU A 55 -12.30 -5.81 -4.99
C GLU A 55 -12.70 -7.15 -4.37
N ASP A 56 -12.37 -7.40 -3.10
CA ASP A 56 -12.65 -8.68 -2.44
C ASP A 56 -14.05 -8.74 -1.78
N LYS A 57 -14.77 -7.61 -1.69
CA LYS A 57 -16.09 -7.49 -1.04
C LYS A 57 -16.10 -8.04 0.40
N ARG A 58 -15.00 -7.85 1.13
CA ARG A 58 -14.87 -8.29 2.52
C ARG A 58 -15.65 -7.39 3.46
N ASP A 59 -16.02 -7.98 4.59
CA ASP A 59 -16.66 -7.29 5.71
C ASP A 59 -15.72 -6.24 6.33
N THR A 60 -16.24 -5.04 6.56
CA THR A 60 -15.54 -3.91 7.17
C THR A 60 -15.30 -4.08 8.67
N GLU A 61 -16.01 -4.98 9.34
CA GLU A 61 -15.86 -5.22 10.78
C GLU A 61 -14.60 -6.03 11.13
N LEU A 62 -13.99 -6.68 10.15
CA LEU A 62 -12.82 -7.52 10.32
C LEU A 62 -11.57 -6.91 9.68
N LEU A 63 -10.42 -7.08 10.34
CA LEU A 63 -9.14 -6.72 9.73
C LEU A 63 -8.88 -7.61 8.51
N PRO A 64 -8.63 -7.02 7.33
CA PRO A 64 -8.43 -7.80 6.12
C PRO A 64 -7.11 -8.56 6.16
N TYR A 65 -7.00 -9.63 5.36
CA TYR A 65 -5.76 -10.37 5.12
C TYR A 65 -5.00 -10.83 6.37
N LYS A 66 -5.74 -11.21 7.42
CA LYS A 66 -5.17 -11.66 8.71
C LYS A 66 -4.30 -10.59 9.38
N GLY A 67 -4.62 -9.30 9.20
CA GLY A 67 -4.01 -8.22 9.94
C GLY A 67 -4.10 -8.46 11.45
N LYS A 68 -3.03 -8.14 12.19
CA LYS A 68 -2.94 -8.35 13.64
C LYS A 68 -2.52 -7.07 14.33
N TRP A 69 -3.19 -6.77 15.43
CA TRP A 69 -2.71 -5.78 16.39
C TRP A 69 -1.51 -6.34 17.15
N ASN A 70 -0.40 -5.61 17.12
CA ASN A 70 0.77 -5.85 17.96
C ASN A 70 0.99 -4.62 18.86
N LYS A 71 0.56 -4.74 20.12
CA LYS A 71 0.51 -3.65 21.10
C LYS A 71 -0.28 -2.47 20.52
N ASN A 72 0.42 -1.44 20.04
CA ASN A 72 -0.16 -0.20 19.50
C ASN A 72 0.08 -0.04 18.00
N SER A 73 0.55 -1.10 17.31
CA SER A 73 0.82 -1.08 15.87
C SER A 73 0.00 -2.14 15.17
N LEU A 74 -0.57 -1.79 14.02
CA LEU A 74 -1.21 -2.76 13.14
C LEU A 74 -0.14 -3.37 12.23
N ARG A 75 -0.07 -4.70 12.18
CA ARG A 75 0.84 -5.42 11.29
C ARG A 75 0.07 -6.27 10.30
N PHE A 76 0.49 -6.21 9.06
CA PHE A 76 0.06 -7.11 8.01
C PHE A 76 1.23 -7.97 7.54
N ASP A 77 0.91 -9.18 7.15
CA ASP A 77 1.83 -10.09 6.50
C ASP A 77 1.45 -10.14 5.02
N MET A 78 2.30 -9.57 4.17
CA MET A 78 2.05 -9.44 2.73
C MET A 78 1.90 -10.78 2.02
N SER A 79 2.36 -11.89 2.61
CA SER A 79 2.10 -13.23 2.07
C SER A 79 0.62 -13.59 2.03
N ASN A 80 -0.22 -12.88 2.78
CA ASN A 80 -1.67 -13.05 2.76
C ASN A 80 -2.39 -12.09 1.81
N PHE A 81 -1.66 -11.22 1.09
CA PHE A 81 -2.24 -10.27 0.16
C PHE A 81 -2.42 -10.89 -1.24
N PRO A 82 -3.49 -10.53 -1.96
CA PRO A 82 -3.58 -10.80 -3.39
C PRO A 82 -2.39 -10.17 -4.13
N PRO A 83 -1.81 -10.84 -5.15
CA PRO A 83 -0.66 -10.31 -5.91
C PRO A 83 -0.87 -8.87 -6.42
N ARG A 84 -2.09 -8.57 -6.89
CA ARG A 84 -2.46 -7.23 -7.35
C ARG A 84 -2.37 -6.17 -6.27
N LEU A 85 -2.78 -6.48 -5.03
CA LEU A 85 -2.66 -5.57 -3.90
C LEU A 85 -1.18 -5.30 -3.59
N VAL A 86 -0.33 -6.33 -3.63
CA VAL A 86 1.12 -6.15 -3.45
C VAL A 86 1.70 -5.23 -4.53
N ALA A 87 1.29 -5.40 -5.78
CA ALA A 87 1.72 -4.54 -6.89
C ALA A 87 1.24 -3.09 -6.73
N ILE A 88 0.00 -2.87 -6.27
CA ILE A 88 -0.56 -1.53 -5.96
C ILE A 88 0.24 -0.86 -4.85
N ILE A 89 0.52 -1.58 -3.76
CA ILE A 89 1.33 -1.06 -2.65
C ILE A 89 2.72 -0.71 -3.14
N LYS A 90 3.34 -1.54 -3.99
CA LYS A 90 4.65 -1.25 -4.57
C LYS A 90 4.64 0.05 -5.39
N ASP A 91 3.68 0.22 -6.31
CA ASP A 91 3.59 1.43 -7.15
C ASP A 91 3.38 2.67 -6.28
N PHE A 92 2.53 2.59 -5.25
CA PHE A 92 2.36 3.67 -4.28
C PHE A 92 3.65 4.03 -3.54
N VAL A 93 4.35 3.02 -3.00
CA VAL A 93 5.60 3.24 -2.24
C VAL A 93 6.66 3.90 -3.11
N ASP A 94 6.81 3.45 -4.35
CA ASP A 94 7.77 4.02 -5.29
C ASP A 94 7.44 5.51 -5.58
N LEU A 95 6.17 5.83 -5.85
CA LEU A 95 5.70 7.20 -6.08
C LEU A 95 5.88 8.10 -4.85
N HIS A 96 5.57 7.58 -3.66
CA HIS A 96 5.69 8.35 -2.41
C HIS A 96 7.14 8.72 -2.12
N LEU A 97 8.06 7.77 -2.30
CA LEU A 97 9.49 8.00 -2.10
C LEU A 97 10.08 8.97 -3.13
N GLU A 98 9.65 8.88 -4.39
CA GLU A 98 10.04 9.81 -5.45
C GLU A 98 9.59 11.23 -5.10
N LYS A 99 8.31 11.41 -4.75
CA LYS A 99 7.77 12.70 -4.31
C LYS A 99 8.53 13.27 -3.11
N GLN A 100 8.83 12.44 -2.11
CA GLN A 100 9.61 12.90 -0.95
C GLN A 100 11.02 13.37 -1.34
N LEU A 101 11.64 12.72 -2.32
CA LEU A 101 12.94 13.13 -2.82
C LEU A 101 12.84 14.49 -3.52
N GLU A 102 11.87 14.66 -4.42
CA GLU A 102 11.61 15.92 -5.12
C GLU A 102 11.40 17.09 -4.15
N GLU A 103 10.57 16.89 -3.13
CA GLU A 103 10.31 17.91 -2.10
C GLU A 103 11.56 18.27 -1.29
N ARG A 104 12.44 17.29 -1.03
CA ARG A 104 13.72 17.55 -0.33
C ARG A 104 14.68 18.37 -1.18
N GLU A 105 14.73 18.12 -2.48
CA GLU A 105 15.60 18.89 -3.39
C GLU A 105 15.09 20.32 -3.60
N LEU A 106 13.77 20.49 -3.73
CA LEU A 106 13.15 21.82 -3.84
C LEU A 106 13.41 22.70 -2.59
N ARG A 107 13.45 22.10 -1.39
CA ARG A 107 13.71 22.84 -0.14
C ARG A 107 15.17 23.26 0.05
N LYS A 108 16.10 22.75 -0.77
CA LYS A 108 17.53 23.11 -0.72
C LYS A 108 17.87 24.28 -1.65
N THR A 109 16.93 24.71 -2.49
CA THR A 109 17.09 25.81 -3.46
C THR A 109 16.42 27.07 -2.93
#